data_AF-A0A317MKS6-F1
#
_entry.id   AF-A0A317MKS6-F1
#
_cell.length_a   1.000
_cell.length_b   1.000
_cell.length_c   1.000
_cell.angle_alpha   90.00
_cell.angle_beta   90.00
_cell.angle_gamma   90.00
#
_symmetry.space_group_name_H-M   'P 1'
#
loop_
_entity.id
_entity.type
_entity.pdbx_description
1 polymer ?
#
loop_
_entity_poly.entity_id
_entity_poly.type
_entity_poly.pdbx_seq_one_letter_code
_entity_poly.pdbx_strand_id
1 'polypeptide(L)'
;MKNNLLIAAAFLLLPATLIAQKDSLKAVIEKQPANVEAHKEYVSLMEGDSAGLVKQYQLWLKKFPKTAAVPYGLGSYYASREDPAAKPYLLKAVTLDPKLADAWFRLSFDAQCWGEFKKSEEYMGNAVKAAPDNPDYLFQYAYSLLETNPVKADEQIKILYSKFPQSQRWAQMLYWRAILSTDQQQRIDLYEQLRESFPMASTKWAAWGMRDYIDLLLGINADTAAKMASLLLQQPGLDSSQTADLETGKQLSLAFVQAQTLLAAHQPAAASDALKGLTVNMWEEQSFFLLKGRIALEAGGPKQAYDTLMACYIKAPARRLKDTLLYYGGKVGKTENTVYKEIKQQLLAGAKQADFKLTSYLSSGQASMSDYKGKVVLFTFWFPGCGPCRDEFPHFERVLKRFREYPVSYIGVNIARQQDSYVIPFMKSSGYSFMPLKDMGANRHNLPVWGAPTNYLIDQEGRIIFKGFRVHDEESEKMLQDMIQLLLHKTV
;
A
#
# COMPACT_ATOMS: atom_id res chain seq x y z
N MET A 1 10.43 -25.92 47.09
CA MET A 1 9.10 -25.98 47.72
C MET A 1 8.11 -25.42 46.72
N LYS A 2 7.44 -26.29 45.95
CA LYS A 2 6.00 -26.62 46.07
C LYS A 2 5.15 -25.34 45.94
N ASN A 3 4.47 -25.07 44.82
CA ASN A 3 3.30 -25.83 44.36
C ASN A 3 3.15 -25.86 42.83
N ASN A 4 2.97 -27.08 42.31
CA ASN A 4 2.16 -27.36 41.11
C ASN A 4 0.68 -27.25 41.50
N LEU A 5 -0.19 -26.78 40.59
CA LEU A 5 -1.49 -27.41 40.30
C LEU A 5 -2.18 -26.75 39.07
N LEU A 6 -2.41 -27.56 38.03
CA LEU A 6 -3.54 -27.55 37.08
C LEU A 6 -3.77 -26.31 36.19
N ILE A 7 -3.19 -26.36 34.98
CA ILE A 7 -3.81 -25.76 33.80
C ILE A 7 -4.97 -26.68 33.39
N ALA A 8 -6.14 -26.43 33.94
CA ALA A 8 -7.38 -27.02 33.43
C ALA A 8 -7.70 -26.40 32.07
N ALA A 9 -7.96 -27.25 31.09
CA ALA A 9 -8.46 -26.86 29.78
C ALA A 9 -9.74 -26.02 29.93
N ALA A 10 -9.64 -24.73 29.63
CA ALA A 10 -10.81 -23.88 29.42
C ALA A 10 -11.44 -24.29 28.08
N PHE A 11 -12.26 -25.33 28.10
CA PHE A 11 -13.29 -25.51 27.09
C PHE A 11 -14.16 -24.24 27.13
N LEU A 12 -14.03 -23.40 26.11
CA LEU A 12 -14.90 -22.26 25.85
C LEU A 12 -16.34 -22.77 25.77
N LEU A 13 -17.07 -22.68 26.88
CA LEU A 13 -18.52 -22.82 26.88
C LEU A 13 -19.06 -21.62 26.10
N LEU A 14 -19.38 -21.85 24.82
CA LEU A 14 -20.17 -20.92 24.03
C LEU A 14 -21.48 -20.66 24.80
N PRO A 15 -21.91 -19.39 24.96
CA PRO A 15 -23.16 -19.08 25.64
C PRO A 15 -24.32 -19.80 24.94
N ALA A 16 -25.32 -20.27 25.69
CA ALA A 16 -26.38 -21.15 25.19
C ALA A 16 -27.14 -20.61 23.95
N THR A 17 -27.19 -19.28 23.79
CA THR A 17 -27.76 -18.58 22.63
C THR A 17 -26.99 -18.86 21.33
N LEU A 18 -25.67 -18.92 21.39
CA LEU A 18 -24.79 -19.21 20.26
C LEU A 18 -24.90 -20.67 19.81
N ILE A 19 -25.10 -21.60 20.76
CA ILE A 19 -25.32 -23.02 20.45
C ILE A 19 -26.66 -23.21 19.71
N ALA A 20 -27.73 -22.61 20.22
CA ALA A 20 -29.05 -22.70 19.60
C ALA A 20 -29.07 -22.11 18.16
N GLN A 21 -28.33 -21.03 17.93
CA GLN A 21 -28.16 -20.44 16.59
C GLN A 21 -27.40 -21.37 15.63
N LYS A 22 -26.34 -22.05 16.10
CA LYS A 22 -25.58 -23.02 15.30
C LYS A 22 -26.44 -24.19 14.85
N ASP A 23 -27.21 -24.76 15.77
CA ASP A 23 -28.10 -25.90 15.47
C ASP A 23 -29.24 -25.49 14.53
N SER A 24 -29.78 -24.28 14.70
CA SER A 24 -30.77 -23.70 13.79
C SER A 24 -30.24 -23.56 12.36
N LEU A 25 -29.06 -22.95 12.19
CA LEU A 25 -28.43 -22.79 10.86
C LEU A 25 -28.08 -24.14 10.22
N LYS A 26 -27.59 -25.08 11.03
CA LYS A 26 -27.35 -26.46 10.56
C LYS A 26 -28.63 -27.09 10.02
N ALA A 27 -29.75 -26.97 10.73
CA ALA A 27 -31.04 -27.50 10.29
C ALA A 27 -31.54 -26.82 9.00
N VAL A 28 -31.35 -25.49 8.87
CA VAL A 28 -31.66 -24.74 7.65
C VAL A 28 -30.87 -25.28 6.47
N ILE A 29 -29.54 -25.42 6.62
CA ILE A 29 -28.66 -25.97 5.57
C ILE A 29 -29.05 -27.40 5.22
N GLU A 30 -29.38 -28.24 6.20
CA GLU A 30 -29.78 -29.62 5.90
C GLU A 30 -31.10 -29.73 5.15
N LYS A 31 -32.02 -28.79 5.35
CA LYS A 31 -33.29 -28.71 4.61
C LYS A 31 -33.13 -28.01 3.26
N GLN A 32 -32.24 -27.03 3.16
CA GLN A 32 -32.00 -26.18 1.99
C GLN A 32 -30.50 -26.06 1.72
N PRO A 33 -29.83 -27.14 1.27
CA PRO A 33 -28.37 -27.16 1.17
C PRO A 33 -27.81 -26.23 0.09
N ALA A 34 -28.67 -25.70 -0.80
CA ALA A 34 -28.29 -24.71 -1.80
C ALA A 34 -28.34 -23.26 -1.28
N ASN A 35 -28.80 -23.04 -0.04
CA ASN A 35 -28.90 -21.70 0.53
C ASN A 35 -27.50 -21.17 0.90
N VAL A 36 -26.91 -20.41 -0.02
CA VAL A 36 -25.57 -19.82 0.12
C VAL A 36 -25.46 -18.90 1.33
N GLU A 37 -26.52 -18.14 1.65
CA GLU A 37 -26.49 -17.19 2.77
C GLU A 37 -26.44 -17.92 4.11
N ALA A 38 -27.24 -18.98 4.27
CA ALA A 38 -27.18 -19.83 5.46
C ALA A 38 -25.78 -20.43 5.68
N HIS A 39 -25.08 -20.81 4.60
CA HIS A 39 -23.70 -21.25 4.67
C HIS A 39 -22.73 -20.16 5.13
N LYS A 40 -22.86 -18.93 4.63
CA LYS A 40 -22.02 -17.80 5.06
C LYS A 40 -22.21 -17.49 6.54
N GLU A 41 -23.46 -17.43 6.99
CA GLU A 41 -23.80 -17.20 8.40
C GLU A 41 -23.24 -18.32 9.28
N TYR A 42 -23.38 -19.57 8.87
CA TYR A 42 -22.85 -20.71 9.61
C TYR A 42 -21.31 -20.68 9.71
N VAL A 43 -20.62 -20.33 8.63
CA VAL A 43 -19.16 -20.17 8.61
C VAL A 43 -18.71 -19.08 9.57
N SER A 44 -19.36 -17.91 9.53
CA SER A 44 -19.10 -16.79 10.43
C SER A 44 -19.29 -17.17 11.90
N LEU A 45 -20.39 -17.86 12.21
CA LEU A 45 -20.71 -18.30 13.57
C LEU A 45 -19.73 -19.34 14.14
N MET A 46 -19.06 -20.08 13.25
CA MET A 46 -18.14 -21.15 13.58
C MET A 46 -16.66 -20.72 13.53
N GLU A 47 -16.36 -19.44 13.35
CA GLU A 47 -14.96 -18.95 13.24
C GLU A 47 -14.08 -19.36 14.43
N GLY A 48 -14.65 -19.43 15.64
CA GLY A 48 -13.96 -19.89 16.85
C GLY A 48 -13.85 -21.41 17.02
N ASP A 49 -14.48 -22.21 16.16
CA ASP A 49 -14.45 -23.68 16.17
C ASP A 49 -14.14 -24.23 14.76
N SER A 50 -12.91 -23.98 14.31
CA SER A 50 -12.39 -24.45 13.03
C SER A 50 -12.52 -25.96 12.84
N ALA A 51 -12.22 -26.75 13.89
CA ALA A 51 -12.25 -28.21 13.81
C ALA A 51 -13.68 -28.72 13.66
N GLY A 52 -14.63 -28.16 14.42
CA GLY A 52 -16.05 -28.48 14.31
C GLY A 52 -16.62 -28.09 12.95
N LEU A 53 -16.29 -26.90 12.44
CA LEU A 53 -16.70 -26.46 11.10
C LEU A 53 -16.24 -27.45 10.03
N VAL A 54 -14.93 -27.74 9.99
CA VAL A 54 -14.37 -28.64 8.97
C VAL A 54 -15.03 -30.01 9.06
N LYS A 55 -15.16 -30.57 10.27
CA LYS A 55 -15.82 -31.86 10.48
C LYS A 55 -17.27 -31.85 9.96
N GLN A 56 -18.05 -30.81 10.26
CA GLN A 56 -19.43 -30.70 9.79
C GLN A 56 -19.52 -30.56 8.27
N TYR A 57 -18.68 -29.74 7.65
CA TYR A 57 -18.65 -29.61 6.19
C TYR A 57 -18.21 -30.90 5.50
N GLN A 58 -17.31 -31.70 6.08
CA GLN A 58 -16.99 -33.03 5.54
C GLN A 58 -18.20 -33.98 5.54
N LEU A 59 -19.09 -33.87 6.53
CA LEU A 59 -20.36 -34.61 6.54
C LEU A 59 -21.29 -34.11 5.43
N TRP A 60 -21.45 -32.79 5.29
CA TRP A 60 -22.29 -32.21 4.24
C TRP A 60 -21.76 -32.45 2.83
N LEU A 61 -20.45 -32.46 2.62
CA LEU A 61 -19.84 -32.80 1.32
C LEU A 61 -20.18 -34.22 0.88
N LYS A 62 -20.34 -35.16 1.83
CA LYS A 62 -20.81 -36.53 1.56
C LYS A 62 -22.32 -36.58 1.35
N LYS A 63 -23.09 -35.86 2.16
CA LYS A 63 -24.57 -35.84 2.12
C LYS A 63 -25.12 -35.12 0.88
N PHE A 64 -24.44 -34.07 0.42
CA PHE A 64 -24.89 -33.17 -0.64
C PHE A 64 -23.80 -32.95 -1.71
N PRO A 65 -23.29 -34.02 -2.37
CA PRO A 65 -22.08 -33.94 -3.19
C PRO A 65 -22.23 -33.09 -4.46
N LYS A 66 -23.48 -32.84 -4.91
CA LYS A 66 -23.82 -32.08 -6.12
C LYS A 66 -24.30 -30.65 -5.83
N THR A 67 -24.31 -30.23 -4.57
CA THR A 67 -24.81 -28.91 -4.19
C THR A 67 -23.65 -27.93 -4.07
N ALA A 68 -23.59 -26.91 -4.93
CA ALA A 68 -22.47 -25.98 -5.03
C ALA A 68 -22.20 -25.17 -3.75
N ALA A 69 -23.24 -24.81 -3.00
CA ALA A 69 -23.12 -24.02 -1.79
C ALA A 69 -22.34 -24.71 -0.66
N VAL A 70 -22.30 -26.05 -0.65
CA VAL A 70 -21.60 -26.85 0.36
C VAL A 70 -20.07 -26.77 0.22
N PRO A 71 -19.45 -27.10 -0.94
CA PRO A 71 -18.03 -26.85 -1.13
C PRO A 71 -17.73 -25.34 -1.11
N TYR A 72 -18.64 -24.47 -1.55
CA TYR A 72 -18.45 -23.03 -1.40
C TYR A 72 -18.25 -22.62 0.06
N GLY A 73 -19.11 -23.08 0.99
CA GLY A 73 -18.99 -22.69 2.40
C GLY A 73 -17.66 -23.11 3.03
N LEU A 74 -17.15 -24.30 2.72
CA LEU A 74 -15.82 -24.71 3.20
C LEU A 74 -14.69 -23.95 2.48
N GLY A 75 -14.84 -23.71 1.18
CA GLY A 75 -13.88 -22.93 0.40
C GLY A 75 -13.80 -21.46 0.86
N SER A 76 -14.92 -20.83 1.20
CA SER A 76 -14.99 -19.45 1.69
C SER A 76 -14.37 -19.32 3.08
N TYR A 77 -14.57 -20.33 3.95
CA TYR A 77 -13.92 -20.43 5.26
C TYR A 77 -12.39 -20.42 5.16
N TYR A 78 -11.82 -21.21 4.24
CA TYR A 78 -10.37 -21.22 4.00
C TYR A 78 -9.91 -19.94 3.30
N ALA A 79 -10.68 -19.43 2.34
CA ALA A 79 -10.31 -18.22 1.60
C ALA A 79 -10.27 -16.98 2.48
N SER A 80 -11.17 -16.84 3.49
CA SER A 80 -11.11 -15.73 4.44
C SER A 80 -9.89 -15.74 5.35
N ARG A 81 -9.20 -16.89 5.42
CA ARG A 81 -7.94 -17.08 6.14
C ARG A 81 -6.74 -17.06 5.20
N GLU A 82 -6.97 -16.79 3.92
CA GLU A 82 -5.96 -16.86 2.86
C GLU A 82 -5.22 -18.21 2.92
N ASP A 83 -5.96 -19.30 3.07
CA ASP A 83 -5.43 -20.66 3.19
C ASP A 83 -5.51 -21.40 1.82
N PRO A 84 -4.40 -22.02 1.35
CA PRO A 84 -4.36 -22.80 0.11
C PRO A 84 -5.45 -23.85 -0.04
N ALA A 85 -5.96 -24.37 1.08
CA ALA A 85 -7.02 -25.37 1.10
C ALA A 85 -8.32 -24.86 0.46
N ALA A 86 -8.50 -23.54 0.29
CA ALA A 86 -9.68 -22.95 -0.34
C ALA A 86 -9.87 -23.39 -1.80
N LYS A 87 -8.80 -23.38 -2.59
CA LYS A 87 -8.82 -23.56 -4.05
C LYS A 87 -9.60 -24.79 -4.53
N PRO A 88 -9.34 -26.03 -4.06
CA PRO A 88 -10.06 -27.20 -4.54
C PRO A 88 -11.58 -27.12 -4.27
N TYR A 89 -11.99 -26.55 -3.13
CA TYR A 89 -13.41 -26.43 -2.79
C TYR A 89 -14.10 -25.34 -3.61
N LEU A 90 -13.45 -24.19 -3.80
CA LEU A 90 -13.99 -23.12 -4.63
C LEU A 90 -14.10 -23.54 -6.09
N LEU A 91 -13.09 -24.23 -6.65
CA LEU A 91 -13.16 -24.80 -8.00
C LEU A 91 -14.31 -25.79 -8.14
N LYS A 92 -14.52 -26.66 -7.15
CA LYS A 92 -15.68 -27.56 -7.12
C LYS A 92 -17.00 -26.79 -7.09
N ALA A 93 -17.09 -25.72 -6.31
CA ALA A 93 -18.28 -24.90 -6.21
C ALA A 93 -18.65 -24.26 -7.55
N VAL A 94 -17.70 -23.60 -8.22
CA VAL A 94 -17.96 -22.96 -9.52
C VAL A 94 -18.17 -23.94 -10.66
N THR A 95 -17.64 -25.17 -10.55
CA THR A 95 -17.94 -26.25 -11.50
C THR A 95 -19.40 -26.71 -11.36
N LEU A 96 -19.92 -26.76 -10.14
CA LEU A 96 -21.32 -27.15 -9.87
C LEU A 96 -22.30 -26.02 -10.17
N ASP A 97 -21.92 -24.78 -9.88
CA ASP A 97 -22.71 -23.58 -10.16
C ASP A 97 -21.80 -22.42 -10.60
N PRO A 98 -21.63 -22.20 -11.91
CA PRO A 98 -20.84 -21.10 -12.45
C PRO A 98 -21.38 -19.70 -12.12
N LYS A 99 -22.62 -19.58 -11.61
CA LYS A 99 -23.22 -18.30 -11.20
C LYS A 99 -22.84 -17.88 -9.78
N LEU A 100 -22.10 -18.70 -9.03
CA LEU A 100 -21.55 -18.34 -7.72
C LEU A 100 -20.41 -17.31 -7.86
N ALA A 101 -20.78 -16.05 -8.09
CA ALA A 101 -19.85 -14.96 -8.33
C ALA A 101 -18.82 -14.78 -7.20
N ASP A 102 -19.21 -14.95 -5.93
CA ASP A 102 -18.29 -14.84 -4.79
C ASP A 102 -17.21 -15.94 -4.79
N ALA A 103 -17.52 -17.13 -5.31
CA ALA A 103 -16.53 -18.20 -5.43
C ALA A 103 -15.48 -17.87 -6.49
N TRP A 104 -15.90 -17.31 -7.64
CA TRP A 104 -15.00 -16.79 -8.67
C TRP A 104 -14.14 -15.64 -8.15
N PHE A 105 -14.77 -14.72 -7.41
CA PHE A 105 -14.07 -13.62 -6.76
C PHE A 105 -12.96 -14.13 -5.83
N ARG A 106 -13.26 -15.06 -4.92
CA ARG A 106 -12.26 -15.65 -4.02
C ARG A 106 -11.16 -16.41 -4.75
N LEU A 107 -11.49 -17.13 -5.82
CA LEU A 107 -10.51 -17.79 -6.68
C LEU A 107 -9.54 -16.80 -7.31
N SER A 108 -10.00 -15.60 -7.68
CA SER A 108 -9.12 -14.57 -8.23
C SER A 108 -8.07 -14.09 -7.21
N PHE A 109 -8.47 -13.87 -5.94
CA PHE A 109 -7.52 -13.51 -4.88
C PHE A 109 -6.54 -14.63 -4.56
N ASP A 110 -7.03 -15.88 -4.45
CA ASP A 110 -6.14 -17.04 -4.26
C ASP A 110 -5.14 -17.15 -5.42
N ALA A 111 -5.58 -16.99 -6.68
CA ALA A 111 -4.70 -16.99 -7.84
C ALA A 111 -3.61 -15.91 -7.76
N GLN A 112 -3.90 -14.72 -7.22
CA GLN A 112 -2.89 -13.69 -6.97
C GLN A 112 -1.86 -14.13 -5.93
N CYS A 113 -2.29 -14.79 -4.84
CA CYS A 113 -1.37 -15.35 -3.85
C CYS A 113 -0.46 -16.43 -4.44
N TRP A 114 -0.95 -17.20 -5.42
CA TRP A 114 -0.12 -18.15 -6.19
C TRP A 114 0.73 -17.49 -7.27
N GLY A 115 0.61 -16.18 -7.50
CA GLY A 115 1.24 -15.46 -8.61
C GLY A 115 0.73 -15.88 -9.99
N GLU A 116 -0.49 -16.43 -10.08
CA GLU A 116 -1.18 -16.85 -11.31
C GLU A 116 -2.02 -15.70 -11.89
N PHE A 117 -1.39 -14.56 -12.19
CA PHE A 117 -2.10 -13.31 -12.53
C PHE A 117 -3.10 -13.42 -13.69
N LYS A 118 -2.76 -14.19 -14.74
CA LYS A 118 -3.69 -14.45 -15.86
C LYS A 118 -4.95 -15.22 -15.42
N LYS A 119 -4.80 -16.21 -14.53
CA LYS A 119 -5.95 -16.93 -13.98
C LYS A 119 -6.77 -16.04 -13.05
N SER A 120 -6.10 -15.18 -12.28
CA SER A 120 -6.80 -14.17 -11.47
C SER A 120 -7.70 -13.29 -12.34
N GLU A 121 -7.17 -12.78 -13.45
CA GLU A 121 -7.95 -11.97 -14.41
C GLU A 121 -9.14 -12.75 -14.98
N GLU A 122 -8.93 -14.02 -15.37
CA GLU A 122 -9.99 -14.90 -15.86
C GLU A 122 -11.10 -15.11 -14.81
N TYR A 123 -10.72 -15.47 -13.59
CA TYR A 123 -11.65 -15.70 -12.49
C TYR A 123 -12.41 -14.44 -12.12
N MET A 124 -11.75 -13.28 -12.11
CA MET A 124 -12.42 -12.00 -11.86
C MET A 124 -13.43 -11.66 -12.98
N GLY A 125 -13.06 -11.91 -14.24
CA GLY A 125 -13.99 -11.78 -15.35
C GLY A 125 -15.21 -12.69 -15.23
N ASN A 126 -15.04 -13.92 -14.72
CA ASN A 126 -16.16 -14.82 -14.44
C ASN A 126 -17.03 -14.33 -13.26
N ALA A 127 -16.43 -13.71 -12.23
CA ALA A 127 -17.19 -13.08 -11.14
C ALA A 127 -18.09 -11.95 -11.66
N VAL A 128 -17.56 -11.07 -12.51
CA VAL A 128 -18.34 -9.99 -13.15
C VAL A 128 -19.44 -10.55 -14.06
N LYS A 129 -19.16 -11.58 -14.87
CA LYS A 129 -20.19 -12.24 -15.70
C LYS A 129 -21.31 -12.86 -14.87
N ALA A 130 -20.97 -13.44 -13.71
CA ALA A 130 -21.93 -14.07 -12.82
C ALA A 130 -22.77 -13.05 -12.02
N ALA A 131 -22.22 -11.88 -11.72
CA ALA A 131 -22.92 -10.80 -11.02
C ALA A 131 -22.56 -9.42 -11.61
N PRO A 132 -23.10 -9.05 -12.79
CA PRO A 132 -22.75 -7.82 -13.51
C PRO A 132 -23.30 -6.54 -12.85
N ASP A 133 -24.14 -6.70 -11.82
CA ASP A 133 -24.70 -5.61 -11.01
C ASP A 133 -24.00 -5.47 -9.65
N ASN A 134 -22.81 -6.09 -9.48
CA ASN A 134 -22.00 -5.93 -8.28
C ASN A 134 -20.87 -4.91 -8.51
N PRO A 135 -20.90 -3.73 -7.87
CA PRO A 135 -19.88 -2.70 -8.05
C PRO A 135 -18.51 -3.11 -7.50
N ASP A 136 -18.43 -4.01 -6.50
CA ASP A 136 -17.17 -4.51 -5.98
C ASP A 136 -16.43 -5.34 -7.05
N TYR A 137 -17.14 -6.23 -7.74
CA TYR A 137 -16.53 -7.08 -8.77
C TYR A 137 -16.12 -6.27 -10.00
N LEU A 138 -16.97 -5.34 -10.44
CA LEU A 138 -16.63 -4.43 -11.54
C LEU A 138 -15.38 -3.60 -11.23
N PHE A 139 -15.31 -3.03 -10.03
CA PHE A 139 -14.16 -2.26 -9.58
C PHE A 139 -12.89 -3.11 -9.55
N GLN A 140 -12.94 -4.27 -8.90
CA GLN A 140 -11.77 -5.13 -8.76
C GLN A 140 -11.30 -5.66 -10.12
N TYR A 141 -12.23 -5.91 -11.04
CA TYR A 141 -11.88 -6.31 -12.40
C TYR A 141 -11.21 -5.18 -13.18
N ALA A 142 -11.85 -4.00 -13.21
CA ALA A 142 -11.29 -2.81 -13.84
C ALA A 142 -9.89 -2.51 -13.33
N TYR A 143 -9.71 -2.51 -12.00
CA TYR A 143 -8.43 -2.24 -11.36
C TYR A 143 -7.35 -3.24 -11.76
N SER A 144 -7.67 -4.54 -11.75
CA SER A 144 -6.73 -5.60 -12.15
C SER A 144 -6.25 -5.51 -13.60
N LEU A 145 -6.97 -4.78 -14.46
CA LEU A 145 -6.70 -4.63 -15.88
C LEU A 145 -5.92 -3.35 -16.22
N LEU A 146 -5.75 -2.40 -15.27
CA LEU A 146 -5.21 -1.06 -15.56
C LEU A 146 -3.86 -1.12 -16.26
N GLU A 147 -2.96 -2.00 -15.81
CA GLU A 147 -1.64 -2.16 -16.42
C GLU A 147 -1.61 -3.19 -17.56
N THR A 148 -2.35 -4.29 -17.42
CA THR A 148 -2.25 -5.44 -18.32
C THR A 148 -3.11 -5.30 -19.57
N ASN A 149 -4.24 -4.59 -19.47
CA ASN A 149 -5.20 -4.38 -20.54
C ASN A 149 -6.00 -3.08 -20.33
N PRO A 150 -5.37 -1.91 -20.52
CA PRO A 150 -5.97 -0.61 -20.21
C PRO A 150 -7.25 -0.34 -21.01
N VAL A 151 -7.35 -0.83 -22.25
CA VAL A 151 -8.57 -0.68 -23.08
C VAL A 151 -9.77 -1.34 -22.40
N LYS A 152 -9.60 -2.58 -21.94
CA LYS A 152 -10.65 -3.31 -21.23
C LYS A 152 -10.90 -2.74 -19.83
N ALA A 153 -9.87 -2.24 -19.16
CA ALA A 153 -10.03 -1.53 -17.89
C ALA A 153 -10.98 -0.33 -18.07
N ASP A 154 -10.75 0.50 -19.09
CA ASP A 154 -11.59 1.66 -19.41
C ASP A 154 -13.04 1.27 -19.72
N GLU A 155 -13.26 0.15 -20.43
CA GLU A 155 -14.61 -0.39 -20.63
C GLU A 155 -15.30 -0.73 -19.31
N GLN A 156 -14.61 -1.44 -18.41
CA GLN A 156 -15.17 -1.80 -17.10
C GLN A 156 -15.39 -0.58 -16.20
N ILE A 157 -14.51 0.43 -16.26
CA ILE A 157 -14.67 1.70 -15.54
C ILE A 157 -15.92 2.44 -16.03
N LYS A 158 -16.13 2.50 -17.35
CA LYS A 158 -17.33 3.12 -17.94
C LYS A 158 -18.60 2.41 -17.45
N ILE A 159 -18.59 1.08 -17.38
CA ILE A 159 -19.72 0.29 -16.84
C ILE A 159 -19.93 0.60 -15.35
N LEU A 160 -18.86 0.64 -14.55
CA LEU A 160 -18.93 0.96 -13.12
C LEU A 160 -19.57 2.34 -12.91
N TYR A 161 -19.08 3.36 -13.62
CA TYR A 161 -19.62 4.71 -13.51
C TYR A 161 -21.06 4.80 -14.02
N SER A 162 -21.39 4.19 -15.16
CA SER A 162 -22.74 4.32 -15.73
C SER A 162 -23.82 3.64 -14.87
N LYS A 163 -23.48 2.51 -14.22
CA LYS A 163 -24.42 1.74 -13.39
C LYS A 163 -24.41 2.19 -11.94
N PHE A 164 -23.26 2.65 -11.44
CA PHE A 164 -23.04 2.93 -10.02
C PHE A 164 -22.35 4.29 -9.77
N PRO A 165 -22.88 5.41 -10.30
CA PRO A 165 -22.23 6.73 -10.23
C PRO A 165 -22.15 7.31 -8.82
N GLN A 166 -22.83 6.71 -7.84
CA GLN A 166 -22.84 7.12 -6.42
C GLN A 166 -22.27 6.03 -5.50
N SER A 167 -21.65 4.98 -6.06
CA SER A 167 -21.06 3.92 -5.24
C SER A 167 -19.74 4.35 -4.63
N GLN A 168 -19.43 3.80 -3.45
CA GLN A 168 -18.11 3.96 -2.83
C GLN A 168 -16.98 3.46 -3.73
N ARG A 169 -17.26 2.48 -4.60
CA ARG A 169 -16.29 1.96 -5.57
C ARG A 169 -16.00 2.91 -6.72
N TRP A 170 -16.99 3.69 -7.15
CA TRP A 170 -16.72 4.77 -8.10
C TRP A 170 -15.85 5.86 -7.47
N ALA A 171 -16.16 6.29 -6.25
CA ALA A 171 -15.31 7.24 -5.51
C ALA A 171 -13.87 6.71 -5.34
N GLN A 172 -13.73 5.43 -5.00
CA GLN A 172 -12.42 4.77 -4.91
C GLN A 172 -11.68 4.74 -6.24
N MET A 173 -12.37 4.44 -7.35
CA MET A 173 -11.74 4.40 -8.68
C MET A 173 -11.21 5.76 -9.09
N LEU A 174 -11.99 6.83 -8.87
CA LEU A 174 -11.53 8.20 -9.09
C LEU A 174 -10.30 8.53 -8.26
N TYR A 175 -10.37 8.28 -6.95
CA TYR A 175 -9.27 8.52 -6.03
C TYR A 175 -8.00 7.77 -6.43
N TRP A 176 -8.10 6.46 -6.69
CA TRP A 176 -6.94 5.64 -7.05
C TRP A 176 -6.33 6.04 -8.38
N ARG A 177 -7.15 6.36 -9.40
CA ARG A 177 -6.62 6.88 -10.66
C ARG A 177 -5.93 8.23 -10.48
N ALA A 178 -6.41 9.08 -9.56
CA ALA A 178 -5.78 10.37 -9.27
C ALA A 178 -4.44 10.23 -8.55
N ILE A 179 -4.29 9.30 -7.60
CA ILE A 179 -3.00 9.09 -6.92
C ILE A 179 -2.00 8.29 -7.77
N LEU A 180 -2.47 7.44 -8.69
CA LEU A 180 -1.63 6.63 -9.56
C LEU A 180 -1.24 7.35 -10.88
N SER A 181 -1.95 8.43 -11.24
CA SER A 181 -1.61 9.18 -12.45
C SER A 181 -0.34 10.01 -12.25
N THR A 182 0.54 9.98 -13.25
CA THR A 182 1.72 10.84 -13.33
C THR A 182 1.43 12.20 -13.97
N ASP A 183 0.28 12.35 -14.65
CA ASP A 183 -0.07 13.56 -15.36
C ASP A 183 -0.80 14.55 -14.44
N GLN A 184 -0.19 15.70 -14.17
CA GLN A 184 -0.73 16.67 -13.21
C GLN A 184 -2.15 17.14 -13.56
N GLN A 185 -2.46 17.34 -14.84
CA GLN A 185 -3.78 17.81 -15.25
C GLN A 185 -4.83 16.72 -15.08
N GLN A 186 -4.53 15.49 -15.47
CA GLN A 186 -5.40 14.33 -15.27
C GLN A 186 -5.71 14.12 -13.78
N ARG A 187 -4.73 14.32 -12.89
CA ARG A 187 -4.95 14.26 -11.44
C ARG A 187 -5.96 15.31 -10.97
N ILE A 188 -5.81 16.56 -11.44
CA ILE A 188 -6.74 17.66 -11.14
C ILE A 188 -8.14 17.29 -11.63
N ASP A 189 -8.27 16.85 -12.89
CA ASP A 189 -9.56 16.50 -13.49
C ASP A 189 -10.26 15.37 -12.72
N LEU A 190 -9.51 14.36 -12.28
CA LEU A 190 -10.05 13.24 -11.49
C LEU A 190 -10.47 13.67 -10.08
N TYR A 191 -9.70 14.54 -9.42
CA TYR A 191 -10.08 15.08 -8.12
C TYR A 191 -11.28 16.02 -8.20
N GLU A 192 -11.36 16.85 -9.24
CA GLU A 192 -12.54 17.68 -9.50
C GLU A 192 -13.76 16.81 -9.74
N GLN A 193 -13.64 15.77 -10.56
CA GLN A 193 -14.73 14.81 -10.77
C GLN A 193 -15.16 14.12 -9.47
N LEU A 194 -14.21 13.77 -8.59
CA LEU A 194 -14.51 13.20 -7.27
C LEU A 194 -15.26 14.20 -6.37
N ARG A 195 -14.79 15.46 -6.32
CA ARG A 195 -15.39 16.55 -5.54
C ARG A 195 -16.82 16.85 -5.98
N GLU A 196 -17.05 16.88 -7.29
CA GLU A 196 -18.35 17.18 -7.87
C GLU A 196 -19.33 16.01 -7.71
N SER A 197 -18.82 14.77 -7.75
CA SER A 197 -19.67 13.57 -7.66
C SER A 197 -20.02 13.18 -6.23
N PHE A 198 -19.21 13.56 -5.24
CA PHE A 198 -19.33 13.08 -3.86
C PHE A 198 -19.08 14.19 -2.83
N PRO A 199 -20.00 14.38 -1.86
CA PRO A 199 -19.68 15.12 -0.64
C PRO A 199 -18.47 14.50 0.06
N MET A 200 -17.59 15.31 0.65
CA MET A 200 -16.36 14.82 1.28
C MET A 200 -16.65 13.80 2.41
N ALA A 201 -17.69 14.06 3.21
CA ALA A 201 -18.12 13.19 4.29
C ALA A 201 -18.80 11.88 3.83
N SER A 202 -19.13 11.73 2.54
CA SER A 202 -19.89 10.57 2.06
C SER A 202 -19.09 9.26 2.06
N THR A 203 -17.78 9.34 1.80
CA THR A 203 -16.89 8.18 1.75
C THR A 203 -15.48 8.57 2.19
N LYS A 204 -14.74 7.61 2.75
CA LYS A 204 -13.31 7.83 3.07
C LYS A 204 -12.48 8.19 1.84
N TRP A 205 -12.86 7.71 0.65
CA TRP A 205 -12.14 7.98 -0.60
C TRP A 205 -12.33 9.42 -1.07
N ALA A 206 -13.55 9.96 -0.89
CA ALA A 206 -13.80 11.38 -1.11
C ALA A 206 -13.02 12.23 -0.11
N ALA A 207 -13.02 11.85 1.18
CA ALA A 207 -12.24 12.54 2.21
C ALA A 207 -10.73 12.57 1.91
N TRP A 208 -10.12 11.41 1.65
CA TRP A 208 -8.70 11.30 1.31
C TRP A 208 -8.39 12.02 0.00
N GLY A 209 -9.24 11.88 -1.02
CA GLY A 209 -9.04 12.57 -2.29
C GLY A 209 -9.10 14.09 -2.17
N MET A 210 -9.97 14.65 -1.32
CA MET A 210 -10.02 16.10 -1.12
C MET A 210 -8.80 16.64 -0.37
N ARG A 211 -8.28 15.88 0.59
CA ARG A 211 -7.01 16.21 1.24
C ARG A 211 -5.87 16.22 0.22
N ASP A 212 -5.69 15.13 -0.52
CA ASP A 212 -4.62 15.00 -1.51
C ASP A 212 -4.77 16.03 -2.65
N TYR A 213 -6.00 16.47 -2.93
CA TYR A 213 -6.25 17.53 -3.90
C TYR A 213 -5.81 18.91 -3.39
N ILE A 214 -6.06 19.24 -2.12
CA ILE A 214 -5.54 20.48 -1.51
C ILE A 214 -4.01 20.50 -1.57
N ASP A 215 -3.37 19.38 -1.23
CA ASP A 215 -1.90 19.26 -1.25
C ASP A 215 -1.36 19.42 -2.69
N LEU A 216 -2.03 18.82 -3.68
CA LEU A 216 -1.71 19.01 -5.11
C LEU A 216 -1.84 20.50 -5.52
N LEU A 217 -2.96 21.14 -5.15
CA LEU A 217 -3.19 22.55 -5.45
C LEU A 217 -2.18 23.45 -4.76
N LEU A 218 -1.75 23.14 -3.55
CA LEU A 218 -0.75 23.93 -2.80
C LEU A 218 0.57 24.01 -3.56
N GLY A 219 0.98 22.91 -4.21
CA GLY A 219 2.16 22.87 -5.08
C GLY A 219 2.04 23.66 -6.38
N ILE A 220 0.82 24.03 -6.79
CA ILE A 220 0.54 24.78 -8.02
C ILE A 220 0.25 26.25 -7.70
N ASN A 221 -0.74 26.51 -6.84
CA ASN A 221 -1.20 27.81 -6.41
C ASN A 221 -1.78 27.74 -4.97
N ALA A 222 -1.05 28.32 -4.02
CA ALA A 222 -1.43 28.28 -2.60
C ALA A 222 -2.74 29.03 -2.28
N ASP A 223 -3.10 30.06 -3.05
CA ASP A 223 -4.36 30.79 -2.87
C ASP A 223 -5.55 29.92 -3.30
N THR A 224 -5.41 29.21 -4.43
CA THR A 224 -6.42 28.21 -4.87
C THR A 224 -6.59 27.10 -3.83
N ALA A 225 -5.49 26.58 -3.27
CA ALA A 225 -5.55 25.58 -2.21
C ALA A 225 -6.26 26.08 -0.94
N ALA A 226 -5.95 27.30 -0.49
CA ALA A 226 -6.59 27.91 0.69
C ALA A 226 -8.09 28.14 0.48
N LYS A 227 -8.49 28.57 -0.72
CA LYS A 227 -9.90 28.73 -1.11
C LYS A 227 -10.62 27.38 -1.16
N MET A 228 -9.98 26.36 -1.73
CA MET A 228 -10.54 25.00 -1.78
C MET A 228 -10.77 24.43 -0.38
N ALA A 229 -9.76 24.51 0.51
CA ALA A 229 -9.90 24.05 1.89
C ALA A 229 -11.02 24.82 2.64
N SER A 230 -11.12 26.14 2.43
CA SER A 230 -12.18 26.96 3.03
C SER A 230 -13.57 26.62 2.50
N LEU A 231 -13.69 26.25 1.23
CA LEU A 231 -14.94 25.78 0.62
C LEU A 231 -15.36 24.43 1.20
N LEU A 232 -14.42 23.49 1.33
CA LEU A 232 -14.68 22.15 1.85
C LEU A 232 -15.08 22.17 3.33
N LEU A 233 -14.50 23.06 4.14
CA LEU A 233 -14.87 23.25 5.55
C LEU A 233 -16.33 23.69 5.75
N GLN A 234 -16.98 24.24 4.72
CA GLN A 234 -18.39 24.63 4.78
C GLN A 234 -19.34 23.46 4.49
N GLN A 235 -18.82 22.29 4.08
CA GLN A 235 -19.67 21.13 3.84
C GLN A 235 -20.24 20.59 5.15
N PRO A 236 -21.53 20.20 5.17
CA PRO A 236 -22.12 19.58 6.35
C PRO A 236 -21.62 18.13 6.52
N GLY A 237 -21.66 17.64 7.76
CA GLY A 237 -21.44 16.22 8.08
C GLY A 237 -19.98 15.79 8.20
N LEU A 238 -19.03 16.73 8.19
CA LEU A 238 -17.62 16.44 8.45
C LEU A 238 -17.43 15.90 9.88
N ASP A 239 -16.65 14.84 10.01
CA ASP A 239 -16.19 14.38 11.32
C ASP A 239 -15.02 15.23 11.84
N SER A 240 -14.60 14.99 13.08
CA SER A 240 -13.52 15.74 13.72
C SER A 240 -12.16 15.56 13.05
N SER A 241 -11.90 14.38 12.48
CA SER A 241 -10.66 14.09 11.76
C SER A 241 -10.62 14.84 10.44
N GLN A 242 -11.70 14.78 9.67
CA GLN A 242 -11.84 15.48 8.39
C GLN A 242 -11.75 16.99 8.57
N THR A 243 -12.39 17.53 9.62
CA THR A 243 -12.30 18.95 9.95
C THR A 243 -10.87 19.36 10.30
N ALA A 244 -10.17 18.55 11.11
CA ALA A 244 -8.78 18.81 11.48
C ALA A 244 -7.82 18.75 10.28
N ASP A 245 -8.01 17.78 9.38
CA ASP A 245 -7.21 17.65 8.16
C ASP A 245 -7.39 18.88 7.26
N LEU A 246 -8.63 19.32 7.03
CA LEU A 246 -8.92 20.51 6.22
C LEU A 246 -8.39 21.80 6.85
N GLU A 247 -8.53 21.96 8.17
CA GLU A 247 -8.03 23.15 8.86
C GLU A 247 -6.49 23.18 8.81
N THR A 248 -5.83 22.02 8.93
CA THR A 248 -4.38 21.90 8.75
C THR A 248 -3.97 22.30 7.33
N GLY A 249 -4.63 21.75 6.30
CA GLY A 249 -4.37 22.09 4.89
C GLY A 249 -4.62 23.57 4.58
N LYS A 250 -5.68 24.15 5.15
CA LYS A 250 -5.99 25.58 5.03
C LYS A 250 -4.91 26.45 5.68
N GLN A 251 -4.52 26.16 6.91
CA GLN A 251 -3.49 26.90 7.63
C GLN A 251 -2.15 26.85 6.89
N LEU A 252 -1.78 25.66 6.40
CA LEU A 252 -0.59 25.49 5.58
C LEU A 252 -0.66 26.35 4.30
N SER A 253 -1.79 26.29 3.58
CA SER A 253 -1.99 27.05 2.34
C SER A 253 -1.94 28.58 2.56
N LEU A 254 -2.59 29.08 3.62
CA LEU A 254 -2.54 30.50 3.98
C LEU A 254 -1.14 30.95 4.37
N ALA A 255 -0.39 30.11 5.10
CA ALA A 255 0.99 30.41 5.45
C ALA A 255 1.90 30.46 4.21
N PHE A 256 1.65 29.62 3.20
CA PHE A 256 2.34 29.72 1.91
C PHE A 256 2.05 31.04 1.20
N VAL A 257 0.78 31.45 1.12
CA VAL A 257 0.38 32.73 0.52
C VAL A 257 1.06 33.90 1.25
N GLN A 258 1.04 33.88 2.57
CA GLN A 258 1.67 34.90 3.40
C GLN A 258 3.19 34.95 3.18
N ALA A 259 3.86 33.79 3.24
CA ALA A 259 5.30 33.71 3.02
C ALA A 259 5.69 34.17 1.60
N GLN A 260 4.91 33.82 0.58
CA GLN A 260 5.11 34.27 -0.81
C GLN A 260 4.97 35.78 -0.94
N THR A 261 3.95 36.36 -0.31
CA THR A 261 3.71 37.81 -0.28
C THR A 261 4.86 38.54 0.40
N LEU A 262 5.30 38.04 1.56
CA LEU A 262 6.41 38.62 2.32
C LEU A 262 7.73 38.52 1.55
N LEU A 263 7.97 37.44 0.82
CA LEU A 263 9.14 37.34 -0.07
C LEU A 263 9.08 38.35 -1.22
N ALA A 264 7.90 38.53 -1.84
CA ALA A 264 7.72 39.56 -2.88
C ALA A 264 7.95 40.98 -2.34
N ALA A 265 7.73 41.19 -1.03
CA ALA A 265 8.03 42.44 -0.33
C ALA A 265 9.48 42.50 0.21
N HIS A 266 10.37 41.57 -0.15
CA HIS A 266 11.75 41.46 0.34
C HIS A 266 11.86 41.34 1.87
N GLN A 267 10.94 40.60 2.50
CA GLN A 267 10.89 40.35 3.95
C GLN A 267 11.10 38.86 4.29
N PRO A 268 12.29 38.28 4.03
CA PRO A 268 12.52 36.84 4.20
C PRO A 268 12.48 36.37 5.65
N ALA A 269 12.83 37.20 6.64
CA ALA A 269 12.72 36.85 8.05
C ALA A 269 11.26 36.65 8.47
N ALA A 270 10.38 37.58 8.10
CA ALA A 270 8.95 37.47 8.34
C ALA A 270 8.34 36.29 7.56
N ALA A 271 8.79 36.05 6.32
CA ALA A 271 8.36 34.89 5.54
C ALA A 271 8.74 33.57 6.21
N SER A 272 9.93 33.50 6.82
CA SER A 272 10.35 32.33 7.60
C SER A 272 9.51 32.16 8.87
N ASP A 273 9.13 33.25 9.52
CA ASP A 273 8.30 33.23 10.73
C ASP A 273 6.88 32.73 10.43
N ALA A 274 6.31 33.10 9.29
CA ALA A 274 5.01 32.63 8.84
C ALA A 274 4.92 31.10 8.68
N LEU A 275 6.06 30.42 8.49
CA LEU A 275 6.12 28.96 8.33
C LEU A 275 6.41 28.20 9.65
N LYS A 276 6.62 28.90 10.77
CA LYS A 276 6.95 28.26 12.05
C LYS A 276 5.76 27.53 12.66
N GLY A 277 6.01 26.37 13.27
CA GLY A 277 5.00 25.61 14.02
C GLY A 277 3.97 24.87 13.15
N LEU A 278 4.09 24.93 11.82
CA LEU A 278 3.20 24.22 10.91
C LEU A 278 3.45 22.72 10.95
N THR A 279 2.36 21.96 10.96
CA THR A 279 2.39 20.51 10.76
C THR A 279 2.37 20.24 9.26
N VAL A 280 3.37 19.49 8.78
CA VAL A 280 3.54 19.19 7.36
C VAL A 280 3.70 17.68 7.20
N ASN A 281 2.95 17.06 6.28
CA ASN A 281 3.17 15.67 5.94
C ASN A 281 4.47 15.53 5.13
N MET A 282 5.47 14.87 5.71
CA MET A 282 6.84 14.84 5.18
C MET A 282 6.98 14.14 3.82
N TRP A 283 6.03 13.32 3.40
CA TRP A 283 6.14 12.50 2.18
C TRP A 283 5.45 13.12 0.95
N GLU A 284 4.59 14.12 1.15
CA GLU A 284 3.76 14.71 0.09
C GLU A 284 4.13 16.19 -0.17
N GLU A 285 4.66 16.90 0.82
CA GLU A 285 4.82 18.36 0.76
C GLU A 285 6.23 18.83 0.37
N GLN A 286 6.72 18.40 -0.80
CA GLN A 286 7.98 18.89 -1.37
C GLN A 286 7.98 20.42 -1.54
N SER A 287 6.82 21.00 -1.84
CA SER A 287 6.58 22.43 -2.01
C SER A 287 6.97 23.24 -0.78
N PHE A 288 6.72 22.71 0.42
CA PHE A 288 7.08 23.36 1.68
C PHE A 288 8.60 23.50 1.82
N PHE A 289 9.34 22.44 1.56
CA PHE A 289 10.79 22.44 1.65
C PHE A 289 11.44 23.31 0.57
N LEU A 290 10.89 23.30 -0.65
CA LEU A 290 11.34 24.20 -1.73
C LEU A 290 11.09 25.67 -1.38
N LEU A 291 9.94 26.00 -0.78
CA LEU A 291 9.66 27.35 -0.28
C LEU A 291 10.67 27.79 0.78
N LYS A 292 11.01 26.92 1.73
CA LYS A 292 12.06 27.21 2.73
C LYS A 292 13.41 27.48 2.09
N GLY A 293 13.77 26.72 1.05
CA GLY A 293 14.98 26.97 0.26
C GLY A 293 14.97 28.36 -0.40
N ARG A 294 13.84 28.77 -0.97
CA ARG A 294 13.68 30.11 -1.54
C ARG A 294 13.73 31.23 -0.49
N ILE A 295 13.11 31.03 0.68
CA ILE A 295 13.21 32.00 1.78
C ILE A 295 14.67 32.17 2.22
N ALA A 296 15.39 31.06 2.35
CA ALA A 296 16.80 31.06 2.71
C ALA A 296 17.68 31.74 1.64
N LEU A 297 17.34 31.58 0.35
CA LEU A 297 18.01 32.30 -0.73
C LEU A 297 17.88 33.82 -0.56
N GLU A 298 16.67 34.32 -0.35
CA GLU A 298 16.42 35.76 -0.16
C GLU A 298 17.05 36.29 1.14
N ALA A 299 17.13 35.46 2.19
CA ALA A 299 17.69 35.85 3.48
C ALA A 299 19.22 36.00 3.49
N GLY A 300 19.94 35.12 2.80
CA GLY A 300 21.41 35.05 2.91
C GLY A 300 22.10 34.40 1.72
N GLY A 301 21.43 34.38 0.57
CA GLY A 301 22.00 33.98 -0.71
C GLY A 301 22.11 32.46 -0.93
N PRO A 302 22.76 32.04 -2.02
CA PRO A 302 22.78 30.65 -2.48
C PRO A 302 23.32 29.65 -1.45
N LYS A 303 24.25 30.07 -0.58
CA LYS A 303 24.80 29.22 0.47
C LYS A 303 23.74 28.85 1.52
N GLN A 304 22.96 29.82 1.99
CA GLN A 304 21.93 29.54 2.99
C GLN A 304 20.80 28.69 2.40
N ALA A 305 20.46 28.92 1.12
CA ALA A 305 19.53 28.06 0.39
C ALA A 305 20.04 26.61 0.31
N TYR A 306 21.30 26.41 -0.07
CA TYR A 306 21.95 25.10 -0.13
C TYR A 306 21.90 24.38 1.22
N ASP A 307 22.34 25.03 2.30
CA ASP A 307 22.37 24.45 3.64
C ASP A 307 20.96 24.07 4.13
N THR A 308 19.97 24.91 3.84
CA THR A 308 18.56 24.68 4.18
C THR A 308 17.98 23.50 3.41
N LEU A 309 18.22 23.45 2.10
CA LEU A 309 17.73 22.37 1.23
C LEU A 309 18.40 21.03 1.57
N MET A 310 19.68 21.03 1.93
CA MET A 310 20.38 19.84 2.44
C MET A 310 19.66 19.30 3.68
N ALA A 311 19.41 20.15 4.67
CA ALA A 311 18.70 19.74 5.88
C ALA A 311 17.28 19.22 5.61
N CYS A 312 16.60 19.75 4.57
CA CYS A 312 15.30 19.26 4.14
C CYS A 312 15.40 17.91 3.43
N TYR A 313 16.33 17.76 2.49
CA TYR A 313 16.53 16.52 1.74
C TYR A 313 16.87 15.33 2.64
N ILE A 314 17.68 15.54 3.68
CA ILE A 314 18.02 14.48 4.65
C ILE A 314 16.80 14.00 5.44
N LYS A 315 15.81 14.87 5.67
CA LYS A 315 14.57 14.52 6.38
C LYS A 315 13.54 13.88 5.47
N ALA A 316 13.39 14.43 4.26
CA ALA A 316 12.40 14.02 3.27
C ALA A 316 13.04 14.03 1.88
N PRO A 317 13.77 12.96 1.51
CA PRO A 317 14.40 12.87 0.21
C PRO A 317 13.35 12.95 -0.91
N ALA A 318 13.57 13.85 -1.87
CA ALA A 318 12.77 13.91 -3.09
C ALA A 318 13.60 14.42 -4.27
N ARG A 319 13.21 14.03 -5.48
CA ARG A 319 13.96 14.33 -6.70
C ARG A 319 14.05 15.83 -6.97
N ARG A 320 12.93 16.56 -6.94
CA ARG A 320 12.93 18.03 -7.12
C ARG A 320 13.77 18.77 -6.06
N LEU A 321 13.77 18.27 -4.82
CA LEU A 321 14.63 18.77 -3.74
C LEU A 321 16.11 18.53 -4.05
N LYS A 322 16.47 17.33 -4.54
CA LYS A 322 17.82 16.99 -4.99
C LYS A 322 18.27 17.91 -6.12
N ASP A 323 17.45 18.08 -7.15
CA ASP A 323 17.78 18.90 -8.33
C ASP A 323 18.01 20.36 -7.92
N THR A 324 17.17 20.88 -7.03
CA THR A 324 17.31 22.24 -6.49
C THR A 324 18.56 22.38 -5.62
N LEU A 325 18.87 21.35 -4.82
CA LEU A 325 20.08 21.29 -4.01
C LEU A 325 21.35 21.27 -4.88
N LEU A 326 21.35 20.50 -5.97
CA LEU A 326 22.44 20.47 -6.96
C LEU A 326 22.61 21.84 -7.63
N TYR A 327 21.51 22.47 -8.04
CA TYR A 327 21.51 23.81 -8.63
C TYR A 327 22.18 24.85 -7.71
N TYR A 328 21.73 24.96 -6.46
CA TYR A 328 22.34 25.91 -5.51
C TYR A 328 23.75 25.49 -5.10
N GLY A 329 24.06 24.19 -5.08
CA GLY A 329 25.43 23.70 -4.91
C GLY A 329 26.38 24.27 -5.97
N GLY A 330 25.97 24.24 -7.25
CA GLY A 330 26.70 24.87 -8.34
C GLY A 330 26.88 26.38 -8.16
N LYS A 331 25.84 27.09 -7.68
CA LYS A 331 25.91 28.53 -7.39
C LYS A 331 26.90 28.89 -6.27
N VAL A 332 27.28 27.94 -5.41
CA VAL A 332 28.32 28.11 -4.39
C VAL A 332 29.64 27.41 -4.74
N GLY A 333 29.84 27.05 -6.01
CA GLY A 333 31.08 26.47 -6.51
C GLY A 333 31.28 24.98 -6.19
N LYS A 334 30.24 24.26 -5.78
CA LYS A 334 30.30 22.80 -5.58
C LYS A 334 30.04 22.08 -6.90
N THR A 335 30.81 21.01 -7.13
CA THR A 335 30.50 20.06 -8.20
C THR A 335 29.36 19.13 -7.76
N GLU A 336 28.70 18.48 -8.72
CA GLU A 336 27.66 17.48 -8.43
C GLU A 336 28.18 16.39 -7.47
N ASN A 337 29.40 15.90 -7.74
CA ASN A 337 30.08 14.90 -6.92
C ASN A 337 30.32 15.39 -5.47
N THR A 338 30.69 16.67 -5.30
CA THR A 338 30.83 17.27 -3.97
C THR A 338 29.50 17.26 -3.22
N VAL A 339 28.40 17.64 -3.89
CA VAL A 339 27.08 17.65 -3.27
C VAL A 339 26.64 16.24 -2.88
N TYR A 340 26.79 15.25 -3.76
CA TYR A 340 26.47 13.85 -3.43
C TYR A 340 27.28 13.33 -2.23
N LYS A 341 28.57 13.66 -2.16
CA LYS A 341 29.41 13.27 -1.02
C LYS A 341 28.89 13.87 0.29
N GLU A 342 28.45 15.12 0.28
CA GLU A 342 27.90 15.78 1.45
C GLU A 342 26.53 15.21 1.86
N ILE A 343 25.66 14.92 0.88
CA ILE A 343 24.39 14.21 1.14
C ILE A 343 24.70 12.88 1.81
N LYS A 344 25.61 12.07 1.23
CA LYS A 344 26.00 10.78 1.79
C LYS A 344 26.51 10.93 3.21
N GLN A 345 27.43 11.87 3.47
CA GLN A 345 27.96 12.11 4.81
C GLN A 345 26.87 12.42 5.83
N GLN A 346 25.89 13.25 5.47
CA GLN A 346 24.77 13.60 6.35
C GLN A 346 23.81 12.42 6.57
N LEU A 347 23.51 11.63 5.54
CA LEU A 347 22.70 10.42 5.69
C LEU A 347 23.36 9.37 6.58
N LEU A 348 24.69 9.28 6.52
CA LEU A 348 25.47 8.37 7.36
C LEU A 348 25.51 8.82 8.82
N ALA A 349 25.31 10.11 9.10
CA ALA A 349 25.29 10.64 10.45
C ALA A 349 24.05 10.12 11.20
N GLY A 350 24.27 9.15 12.09
CA GLY A 350 23.20 8.51 12.87
C GLY A 350 22.60 7.26 12.21
N ALA A 351 23.12 6.82 11.06
CA ALA A 351 22.71 5.56 10.44
C ALA A 351 23.08 4.36 11.33
N LYS A 352 22.14 3.42 11.45
CA LYS A 352 22.30 2.21 12.28
C LYS A 352 22.61 1.01 11.40
N GLN A 353 23.46 0.11 11.88
CA GLN A 353 23.72 -1.18 11.23
C GLN A 353 22.45 -2.02 11.20
N ALA A 354 22.01 -2.48 10.02
CA ALA A 354 20.88 -3.39 9.88
C ALA A 354 21.22 -4.73 10.52
N ASP A 355 20.30 -5.25 11.33
CA ASP A 355 20.47 -6.52 12.02
C ASP A 355 19.27 -7.42 11.75
N PHE A 356 19.54 -8.52 11.04
CA PHE A 356 18.58 -9.57 10.78
C PHE A 356 19.27 -10.92 10.65
N LYS A 357 18.55 -11.98 11.03
CA LYS A 357 18.91 -13.37 10.75
C LYS A 357 17.65 -14.18 10.44
N LEU A 358 17.37 -14.36 9.15
CA LEU A 358 16.08 -14.85 8.66
C LEU A 358 16.25 -16.15 7.88
N THR A 359 15.29 -17.06 8.01
CA THR A 359 15.31 -18.34 7.29
C THR A 359 15.01 -18.12 5.81
N SER A 360 15.78 -18.76 4.92
CA SER A 360 15.51 -18.74 3.49
C SER A 360 14.35 -19.66 3.13
N TYR A 361 13.51 -19.28 2.17
CA TYR A 361 12.55 -20.21 1.56
C TYR A 361 13.21 -21.11 0.49
N LEU A 362 14.36 -20.71 -0.06
CA LEU A 362 15.04 -21.40 -1.16
C LEU A 362 16.08 -22.43 -0.70
N SER A 363 16.48 -22.37 0.58
CA SER A 363 17.50 -23.26 1.14
C SER A 363 17.22 -23.55 2.61
N SER A 364 17.85 -24.58 3.17
CA SER A 364 17.72 -24.92 4.60
C SER A 364 18.47 -23.96 5.54
N GLY A 365 19.13 -22.92 5.01
CA GLY A 365 19.97 -21.99 5.75
C GLY A 365 19.24 -20.72 6.22
N GLN A 366 19.99 -19.90 6.95
CA GLN A 366 19.60 -18.54 7.31
C GLN A 366 20.42 -17.54 6.49
N ALA A 367 19.82 -16.40 6.16
CA ALA A 367 20.49 -15.24 5.61
C ALA A 367 20.58 -14.15 6.68
N SER A 368 21.67 -13.40 6.66
CA SER A 368 21.99 -12.30 7.56
C SER A 368 22.52 -11.11 6.78
N MET A 369 22.62 -9.94 7.42
CA MET A 369 23.21 -8.76 6.76
C MET A 369 24.66 -9.00 6.32
N SER A 370 25.40 -9.88 7.01
CA SER A 370 26.80 -10.18 6.66
C SER A 370 26.96 -10.83 5.28
N ASP A 371 25.95 -11.56 4.80
CA ASP A 371 25.94 -12.23 3.49
C ASP A 371 25.83 -11.23 2.32
N TYR A 372 25.41 -9.99 2.61
CA TYR A 372 25.20 -8.93 1.62
C TYR A 372 26.19 -7.77 1.79
N LYS A 373 27.23 -7.92 2.62
CA LYS A 373 28.28 -6.91 2.77
C LYS A 373 28.92 -6.58 1.42
N GLY A 374 29.12 -5.29 1.16
CA GLY A 374 29.59 -4.81 -0.13
C GLY A 374 28.48 -4.62 -1.17
N LYS A 375 27.20 -4.82 -0.83
CA LYS A 375 26.06 -4.59 -1.72
C LYS A 375 25.08 -3.59 -1.14
N VAL A 376 24.47 -2.78 -2.00
CA VAL A 376 23.26 -2.02 -1.64
C VAL A 376 22.10 -3.00 -1.60
N VAL A 377 21.33 -3.01 -0.52
CA VAL A 377 20.21 -3.95 -0.34
C VAL A 377 18.89 -3.20 -0.35
N LEU A 378 18.05 -3.46 -1.35
CA LEU A 378 16.63 -3.17 -1.31
C LEU A 378 15.96 -4.26 -0.48
N PHE A 379 15.36 -3.88 0.65
CA PHE A 379 14.82 -4.83 1.62
C PHE A 379 13.34 -4.51 1.87
N THR A 380 12.46 -5.41 1.44
CA THR A 380 11.00 -5.19 1.44
C THR A 380 10.31 -6.22 2.32
N PHE A 381 9.50 -5.75 3.26
CA PHE A 381 8.56 -6.59 3.99
C PHE A 381 7.25 -6.71 3.21
N TRP A 382 6.81 -7.95 2.97
CA TRP A 382 5.67 -8.27 2.11
C TRP A 382 4.96 -9.55 2.56
N PHE A 383 3.93 -9.95 1.82
CA PHE A 383 3.36 -11.30 1.82
C PHE A 383 2.62 -11.56 0.50
N PRO A 384 2.40 -12.82 0.08
CA PRO A 384 1.76 -13.15 -1.20
C PRO A 384 0.43 -12.43 -1.47
N GLY A 385 -0.44 -12.34 -0.46
CA GLY A 385 -1.72 -11.62 -0.51
C GLY A 385 -1.62 -10.09 -0.50
N CYS A 386 -0.45 -9.49 -0.28
CA CYS A 386 -0.28 -8.03 -0.17
C CYS A 386 -0.46 -7.32 -1.53
N GLY A 387 -1.67 -6.82 -1.79
CA GLY A 387 -1.98 -6.04 -3.01
C GLY A 387 -0.99 -4.90 -3.27
N PRO A 388 -0.83 -3.94 -2.34
CA PRO A 388 0.06 -2.82 -2.54
C PRO A 388 1.53 -3.21 -2.71
N CYS A 389 1.97 -4.37 -2.20
CA CYS A 389 3.33 -4.87 -2.45
C CYS A 389 3.48 -5.35 -3.91
N ARG A 390 2.48 -6.07 -4.42
CA ARG A 390 2.49 -6.56 -5.80
C ARG A 390 2.46 -5.42 -6.80
N ASP A 391 1.84 -4.30 -6.46
CA ASP A 391 1.86 -3.09 -7.27
C ASP A 391 3.29 -2.49 -7.33
N GLU A 392 4.11 -2.57 -6.27
CA GLU A 392 5.49 -2.02 -6.28
C GLU A 392 6.50 -2.93 -6.99
N PHE A 393 6.31 -4.24 -6.96
CA PHE A 393 7.32 -5.19 -7.47
C PHE A 393 7.72 -4.95 -8.94
N PRO A 394 6.80 -4.70 -9.89
CA PRO A 394 7.16 -4.35 -11.26
C PRO A 394 8.06 -3.10 -11.35
N HIS A 395 7.83 -2.09 -10.51
CA HIS A 395 8.66 -0.89 -10.46
C HIS A 395 10.06 -1.22 -9.94
N PHE A 396 10.17 -2.05 -8.88
CA PHE A 396 11.46 -2.50 -8.38
C PHE A 396 12.24 -3.30 -9.44
N GLU A 397 11.59 -4.22 -10.16
CA GLU A 397 12.25 -4.96 -11.24
C GLU A 397 12.77 -4.02 -12.35
N ARG A 398 12.00 -3.00 -12.74
CA ARG A 398 12.43 -2.00 -13.73
C ARG A 398 13.65 -1.21 -13.26
N VAL A 399 13.65 -0.79 -12.00
CA VAL A 399 14.79 -0.07 -11.40
C VAL A 399 16.01 -0.98 -11.30
N LEU A 400 15.87 -2.15 -10.69
CA LEU A 400 16.97 -3.10 -10.47
C LEU A 400 17.58 -3.61 -11.78
N LYS A 401 16.80 -3.68 -12.86
CA LYS A 401 17.32 -3.98 -14.21
C LYS A 401 18.43 -3.02 -14.64
N ARG A 402 18.37 -1.74 -14.25
CA ARG A 402 19.40 -0.73 -14.54
C ARG A 402 20.67 -0.92 -13.71
N PHE A 403 20.57 -1.63 -12.58
CA PHE A 403 21.68 -1.87 -11.65
C PHE A 403 22.26 -3.29 -11.73
N ARG A 404 21.96 -4.06 -12.80
CA ARG A 404 22.40 -5.47 -12.93
C ARG A 404 23.92 -5.66 -12.87
N GLU A 405 24.70 -4.69 -13.32
CA GLU A 405 26.16 -4.72 -13.31
C GLU A 405 26.77 -4.14 -12.02
N TYR A 406 25.93 -3.67 -11.10
CA TYR A 406 26.32 -3.05 -9.84
C TYR A 406 26.03 -3.99 -8.67
N PRO A 407 26.74 -3.84 -7.54
CA PRO A 407 26.53 -4.68 -6.37
C PRO A 407 25.25 -4.28 -5.64
N VAL A 408 24.10 -4.65 -6.21
CA VAL A 408 22.76 -4.44 -5.63
C VAL A 408 22.11 -5.80 -5.36
N SER A 409 21.35 -5.91 -4.28
CA SER A 409 20.58 -7.11 -3.96
C SER A 409 19.17 -6.73 -3.54
N TYR A 410 18.22 -7.61 -3.86
CA TYR A 410 16.82 -7.43 -3.52
C TYR A 410 16.36 -8.57 -2.62
N ILE A 411 15.84 -8.23 -1.44
CA ILE A 411 15.38 -9.18 -0.42
C ILE A 411 13.91 -8.88 -0.12
N GLY A 412 13.09 -9.93 -0.14
CA GLY A 412 11.68 -9.87 0.25
C GLY A 412 11.42 -10.72 1.49
N VAL A 413 10.96 -10.11 2.57
CA VAL A 413 10.64 -10.80 3.82
C VAL A 413 9.13 -11.02 3.97
N ASN A 414 8.70 -12.29 3.96
CA ASN A 414 7.31 -12.66 4.24
C ASN A 414 7.00 -12.47 5.74
N ILE A 415 6.04 -11.60 6.06
CA ILE A 415 5.57 -11.35 7.43
C ILE A 415 4.29 -12.12 7.80
N ALA A 416 3.67 -12.82 6.85
CA ALA A 416 2.45 -13.59 7.04
C ALA A 416 2.73 -15.09 7.03
N ARG A 417 2.97 -15.68 8.22
CA ARG A 417 3.34 -17.10 8.37
C ARG A 417 2.28 -18.08 7.84
N GLN A 418 1.01 -17.69 7.91
CA GLN A 418 -0.10 -18.47 7.37
C GLN A 418 0.00 -18.62 5.84
N GLN A 419 0.76 -17.75 5.16
CA GLN A 419 0.94 -17.78 3.71
C GLN A 419 2.28 -18.39 3.25
N ASP A 420 3.06 -19.02 4.15
CA ASP A 420 4.38 -19.59 3.82
C ASP A 420 4.34 -20.53 2.59
N SER A 421 3.26 -21.30 2.46
CA SER A 421 3.02 -22.26 1.37
C SER A 421 2.89 -21.61 -0.01
N TYR A 422 2.48 -20.34 -0.08
CA TYR A 422 2.35 -19.59 -1.32
C TYR A 422 3.68 -19.02 -1.83
N VAL A 423 4.65 -18.78 -0.94
CA VAL A 423 5.85 -17.98 -1.26
C VAL A 423 6.65 -18.58 -2.42
N ILE A 424 7.05 -19.84 -2.36
CA ILE A 424 7.83 -20.47 -3.43
C ILE A 424 7.06 -20.57 -4.76
N PRO A 425 5.79 -21.02 -4.78
CA PRO A 425 4.96 -20.96 -5.97
C PRO A 425 4.85 -19.56 -6.57
N PHE A 426 4.57 -18.55 -5.75
CA PHE A 426 4.46 -17.15 -6.16
C PHE A 426 5.73 -16.67 -6.85
N MET A 427 6.90 -16.94 -6.28
CA MET A 427 8.19 -16.58 -6.87
C MET A 427 8.38 -17.23 -8.25
N LYS A 428 8.03 -18.52 -8.38
CA LYS A 428 8.19 -19.26 -9.63
C LYS A 428 7.27 -18.76 -10.75
N SER A 429 6.02 -18.40 -10.43
CA SER A 429 5.04 -18.02 -11.44
C SER A 429 5.11 -16.54 -11.80
N SER A 430 5.45 -15.67 -10.86
CA SER A 430 5.53 -14.22 -11.07
C SER A 430 6.82 -13.79 -11.77
N GLY A 431 7.92 -14.51 -11.53
CA GLY A 431 9.23 -14.16 -12.09
C GLY A 431 9.94 -13.02 -11.36
N TYR A 432 9.44 -12.56 -10.20
CA TYR A 432 10.14 -11.57 -9.38
C TYR A 432 11.47 -12.10 -8.85
N SER A 433 12.46 -11.21 -8.71
CA SER A 433 13.86 -11.56 -8.55
C SER A 433 14.38 -11.54 -7.11
N PHE A 434 13.58 -11.09 -6.15
CA PHE A 434 14.04 -10.98 -4.76
C PHE A 434 14.36 -12.33 -4.11
N MET A 435 15.30 -12.35 -3.17
CA MET A 435 15.51 -13.48 -2.27
C MET A 435 14.36 -13.54 -1.25
N PRO A 436 13.51 -14.58 -1.25
CA PRO A 436 12.42 -14.70 -0.29
C PRO A 436 12.94 -15.22 1.06
N LEU A 437 12.72 -14.45 2.12
CA LEU A 437 13.08 -14.79 3.49
C LEU A 437 11.83 -14.82 4.40
N LYS A 438 11.89 -15.60 5.46
CA LYS A 438 10.80 -15.78 6.43
C LYS A 438 11.01 -14.95 7.68
N ASP A 439 10.00 -14.19 8.07
CA ASP A 439 9.95 -13.55 9.38
C ASP A 439 9.31 -14.45 10.44
N MET A 440 9.98 -14.56 11.59
CA MET A 440 9.49 -15.28 12.76
C MET A 440 9.14 -14.33 13.92
N GLY A 441 9.07 -13.03 13.67
CA GLY A 441 8.67 -11.97 14.61
C GLY A 441 9.82 -11.43 15.46
N ALA A 442 10.65 -12.30 16.05
CA ALA A 442 11.75 -11.92 16.93
C ALA A 442 13.07 -11.57 16.20
N ASN A 443 13.16 -11.80 14.89
CA ASN A 443 14.45 -11.91 14.18
C ASN A 443 14.86 -10.68 13.37
N ARG A 444 14.10 -9.58 13.48
CA ARG A 444 14.27 -8.34 12.70
C ARG A 444 14.78 -7.16 13.53
N HIS A 445 15.25 -7.40 14.75
CA HIS A 445 15.73 -6.46 15.79
C HIS A 445 15.45 -4.95 15.55
N ASN A 446 16.17 -4.31 14.63
CA ASN A 446 16.10 -2.86 14.40
C ASN A 446 15.47 -2.43 13.04
N LEU A 447 14.77 -3.35 12.38
CA LEU A 447 13.95 -3.14 11.19
C LEU A 447 12.47 -3.24 11.57
N PRO A 448 11.89 -2.21 12.22
CA PRO A 448 10.49 -2.25 12.62
C PRO A 448 9.56 -2.32 11.40
N VAL A 449 8.49 -3.09 11.53
CA VAL A 449 7.45 -3.21 10.51
C VAL A 449 6.10 -3.18 11.20
N TRP A 450 5.26 -2.22 10.81
CA TRP A 450 3.90 -2.06 11.31
C TRP A 450 2.86 -2.65 10.35
N GLY A 451 3.22 -2.78 9.08
CA GLY A 451 2.42 -3.35 8.01
C GLY A 451 3.23 -3.49 6.73
N ALA A 452 2.68 -4.18 5.75
CA ALA A 452 3.28 -4.30 4.42
C ALA A 452 2.57 -3.38 3.41
N PRO A 453 3.29 -2.80 2.43
CA PRO A 453 4.74 -2.86 2.28
C PRO A 453 5.47 -1.98 3.31
N THR A 454 6.64 -2.43 3.74
CA THR A 454 7.64 -1.58 4.40
C THR A 454 8.97 -1.79 3.70
N ASN A 455 9.51 -0.73 3.09
CA ASN A 455 10.75 -0.78 2.31
C ASN A 455 11.90 -0.11 3.05
N TYR A 456 13.09 -0.70 2.91
CA TYR A 456 14.37 -0.19 3.41
C TYR A 456 15.41 -0.22 2.29
N LEU A 457 16.32 0.76 2.31
CA LEU A 457 17.52 0.75 1.51
C LEU A 457 18.74 0.78 2.44
N ILE A 458 19.55 -0.27 2.35
CA ILE A 458 20.72 -0.51 3.19
C ILE A 458 21.97 -0.35 2.32
N ASP A 459 22.98 0.35 2.81
CA ASP A 459 24.21 0.59 2.05
C ASP A 459 25.19 -0.60 2.05
N GLN A 460 26.32 -0.44 1.33
CA GLN A 460 27.33 -1.48 1.17
C GLN A 460 28.05 -1.85 2.50
N GLU A 461 27.96 -1.02 3.53
CA GLU A 461 28.45 -1.29 4.88
C GLU A 461 27.42 -1.93 5.80
N GLY A 462 26.18 -2.13 5.31
CA GLY A 462 25.09 -2.70 6.09
C GLY A 462 24.31 -1.68 6.92
N ARG A 463 24.43 -0.37 6.66
CA ARG A 463 23.71 0.68 7.40
C ARG A 463 22.36 0.97 6.76
N ILE A 464 21.33 1.12 7.58
CA ILE A 464 19.99 1.53 7.14
C ILE A 464 20.03 3.02 6.80
N ILE A 465 19.87 3.36 5.51
CA ILE A 465 19.95 4.74 5.04
C ILE A 465 18.56 5.33 4.75
N PHE A 466 17.74 4.57 4.02
CA PHE A 466 16.38 5.00 3.70
C PHE A 466 15.36 3.97 4.18
N LYS A 467 14.17 4.45 4.56
CA LYS A 467 13.08 3.61 5.06
C LYS A 467 11.72 4.25 4.79
N GLY A 468 10.68 3.42 4.68
CA GLY A 468 9.29 3.89 4.61
C GLY A 468 8.90 4.57 3.31
N PHE A 469 9.68 4.40 2.24
CA PHE A 469 9.36 4.92 0.92
C PHE A 469 8.45 3.95 0.15
N ARG A 470 7.72 4.49 -0.83
CA ARG A 470 6.87 3.75 -1.77
C ARG A 470 7.31 4.00 -3.21
N VAL A 471 7.11 3.03 -4.09
CA VAL A 471 7.42 3.14 -5.53
C VAL A 471 6.27 2.57 -6.36
N HIS A 472 5.53 3.47 -7.00
CA HIS A 472 4.29 3.15 -7.72
C HIS A 472 4.13 3.96 -9.02
N ASP A 473 5.14 4.75 -9.40
CA ASP A 473 5.12 5.56 -10.62
C ASP A 473 6.55 5.82 -11.13
N GLU A 474 6.66 6.52 -12.26
CA GLU A 474 7.95 6.81 -12.89
C GLU A 474 8.83 7.76 -12.04
N GLU A 475 8.24 8.71 -11.32
CA GLU A 475 9.01 9.66 -10.51
C GLU A 475 9.59 9.00 -9.24
N SER A 476 8.82 8.13 -8.59
CA SER A 476 9.28 7.30 -7.47
C SER A 476 10.29 6.24 -7.93
N GLU A 477 10.19 5.72 -9.16
CA GLU A 477 11.23 4.87 -9.76
C GLU A 477 12.55 5.63 -9.92
N LYS A 478 12.51 6.85 -10.47
CA LYS A 478 13.69 7.71 -10.59
C LYS A 478 14.26 8.06 -9.22
N MET A 479 13.40 8.31 -8.24
CA MET A 479 13.83 8.55 -6.86
C MET A 479 14.57 7.34 -6.27
N LEU A 480 14.05 6.13 -6.48
CA LEU A 480 14.74 4.91 -6.04
C LEU A 480 16.08 4.73 -6.76
N GLN A 481 16.17 5.05 -8.06
CA GLN A 481 17.43 5.03 -8.82
C GLN A 481 18.46 5.98 -8.19
N ASP A 482 18.05 7.21 -7.90
CA ASP A 482 18.90 8.22 -7.26
C ASP A 482 19.38 7.75 -5.88
N MET A 483 18.49 7.16 -5.08
CA MET A 483 18.82 6.62 -3.77
C MET A 483 19.83 5.47 -3.88
N ILE A 484 19.66 4.53 -4.82
CA ILE A 484 20.61 3.43 -5.03
C ILE A 484 21.97 3.99 -5.48
N GLN A 485 22.00 4.91 -6.45
CA GLN A 485 23.24 5.50 -6.97
C GLN A 485 24.04 6.19 -5.86
N LEU A 486 23.36 6.89 -4.93
CA LEU A 486 23.98 7.54 -3.79
C LEU A 486 24.68 6.56 -2.84
N LEU A 487 24.17 5.33 -2.72
CA LEU A 487 24.71 4.33 -1.81
C LEU A 487 25.86 3.52 -2.40
N LEU A 488 26.01 3.51 -3.73
CA LEU A 488 27.12 2.85 -4.40
C LEU A 488 28.46 3.59 -4.17
N HIS A 489 29.55 2.85 -4.03
CA HIS A 489 30.92 3.38 -3.89
C HIS A 489 31.50 3.86 -5.21
N LYS A 490 31.04 3.26 -6.31
CA LYS A 490 31.34 3.70 -7.66
C LYS A 490 30.06 4.28 -8.25
N THR A 491 30.14 5.52 -8.73
CA THR A 491 29.04 6.15 -9.44
C THR A 491 28.71 5.36 -10.70
N VAL A 492 27.40 5.15 -10.92
CA VAL A 492 26.83 4.52 -12.13
C VAL A 492 26.98 5.44 -13.31
#